data_AF-A0A6A1TW96-F1
#
_entry.id   AF-A0A6A1TW96-F1
#
_cell.length_a   1.000
_cell.length_b   1.000
_cell.length_c   1.000
_cell.angle_alpha   90.00
_cell.angle_beta   90.00
_cell.angle_gamma   90.00
#
_symmetry.space_group_name_H-M   'P 1'
#
loop_
_entity.id
_entity.type
_entity.pdbx_description
1 polymer ?
#
loop_
_entity_poly.entity_id
_entity_poly.type
_entity_poly.pdbx_seq_one_letter_code
_entity_poly.pdbx_strand_id
1 'polypeptide(L)'
;MEFQQIPTTLVSPTVSNDRLQFIEQRVLSRNNLLALAEKYRLFPNMPDTLAKNNFAALIRNQITLLISVTEGADRVASNASVRIGFKYGDPVISANVVSDLISQIIEENRRIRMSRASEATKFLTQEANNVTQRFREREGVWTKYLEENKESHPTRIPTLLIELQAKEVELAALDRAAVALNEEIGIYEAQLRMGVGQTTESTRFHAQLVELERDFAVKSVIYSDTHPQIRAMKQRLDEMRAQVAPAPRDTSGNMPTPEEIKALSPELMLIAERIAMAKPRQQQNIAQRSALTERIARLRELVSHAPEVGAQIAANEAEKVSLQRNMDEMQTKLDAARLGERLEVGDAAQQIEVVEEPEISKAATGPRRLQLVAGACAAAAMAAAAGIYGAHLFDRTIRGTFDLSDALAGETLVVIPRWKPKRRIARAFRNSAFTNPSPLAGG
;
A
#
# COMPACT_ATOMS: atom_id res chain seq x y z
N MET A 1 -36.42 -16.01 15.28
CA MET A 1 -35.10 -16.19 14.65
C MET A 1 -34.75 -14.86 14.02
N GLU A 2 -33.97 -14.04 14.72
CA GLU A 2 -33.51 -12.76 14.20
C GLU A 2 -32.53 -13.03 13.06
N PHE A 3 -32.85 -12.57 11.86
CA PHE A 3 -31.90 -12.56 10.76
C PHE A 3 -30.78 -11.59 11.12
N GLN A 4 -29.61 -12.16 11.41
CA GLN A 4 -28.37 -11.43 11.58
C GLN A 4 -28.18 -10.55 10.32
N GLN A 5 -28.36 -9.25 10.49
CA GLN A 5 -28.16 -8.26 9.44
C GLN A 5 -26.70 -8.34 9.01
N ILE A 6 -26.44 -9.00 7.88
CA ILE A 6 -25.12 -9.00 7.25
C ILE A 6 -24.81 -7.53 6.90
N PRO A 7 -23.69 -6.95 7.35
CA PRO A 7 -23.36 -5.57 7.03
C PRO A 7 -23.13 -5.45 5.52
N THR A 8 -24.12 -4.91 4.80
CA THR A 8 -24.06 -4.70 3.34
C THR A 8 -23.41 -3.37 2.95
N THR A 9 -22.96 -2.57 3.93
CA THR A 9 -22.46 -1.22 3.70
C THR A 9 -20.94 -1.16 3.63
N LEU A 10 -20.34 -1.88 2.68
CA LEU A 10 -18.95 -1.63 2.28
C LEU A 10 -18.84 -0.49 1.25
N VAL A 11 -19.95 0.08 0.79
CA VAL A 11 -19.96 1.10 -0.26
C VAL A 11 -20.88 2.27 0.12
N SER A 12 -20.31 3.48 0.17
CA SER A 12 -20.96 4.72 0.58
C SER A 12 -22.24 5.06 -0.19
N PRO A 13 -23.19 5.80 0.44
CA PRO A 13 -24.48 6.19 -0.16
C PRO A 13 -24.34 7.03 -1.45
N THR A 14 -23.23 7.73 -1.66
CA THR A 14 -22.91 8.45 -2.91
C THR A 14 -22.97 7.52 -4.13
N VAL A 15 -22.55 6.27 -3.97
CA VAL A 15 -22.54 5.29 -5.06
C VAL A 15 -23.96 4.82 -5.42
N SER A 16 -24.97 5.07 -4.58
CA SER A 16 -26.35 4.66 -4.85
C SER A 16 -27.08 5.60 -5.82
N ASN A 17 -26.80 6.90 -5.77
CA ASN A 17 -27.42 7.88 -6.68
C ASN A 17 -26.87 7.75 -8.10
N ASP A 18 -25.55 7.61 -8.23
CA ASP A 18 -24.87 7.39 -9.51
C ASP A 18 -25.33 6.09 -10.21
N ARG A 19 -25.73 5.07 -9.44
CA ARG A 19 -26.26 3.80 -9.97
C ARG A 19 -27.57 3.99 -10.72
N LEU A 20 -28.53 4.71 -10.12
CA LEU A 20 -29.84 4.91 -10.72
C LEU A 20 -29.75 5.73 -12.00
N GLN A 21 -28.87 6.73 -12.03
CA GLN A 21 -28.59 7.51 -13.24
C GLN A 21 -27.94 6.65 -14.35
N PHE A 22 -27.03 5.73 -14.00
CA PHE A 22 -26.44 4.81 -14.97
C PHE A 22 -27.48 3.83 -15.55
N ILE A 23 -28.37 3.31 -14.71
CA ILE A 23 -29.49 2.45 -15.13
C ILE A 23 -30.41 3.20 -16.09
N GLU A 24 -30.75 4.46 -15.76
CA GLU A 24 -31.55 5.32 -16.65
C GLU A 24 -30.89 5.47 -18.03
N GLN A 25 -29.61 5.82 -18.09
CA GLN A 25 -28.88 5.97 -19.35
C GLN A 25 -28.85 4.68 -20.18
N ARG A 26 -28.76 3.53 -19.51
CA ARG A 26 -28.67 2.22 -20.14
C ARG A 26 -30.02 1.74 -20.68
N VAL A 27 -31.08 1.87 -19.89
CA VAL A 27 -32.45 1.50 -20.28
C VAL A 27 -32.98 2.46 -21.36
N LEU A 28 -32.71 3.76 -21.24
CA LEU A 28 -33.07 4.78 -22.23
C LEU A 28 -32.03 4.93 -23.36
N SER A 29 -31.16 3.93 -23.54
CA SER A 29 -30.19 3.89 -24.62
C SER A 29 -30.90 3.79 -25.98
N ARG A 30 -30.26 4.33 -27.02
CA ARG A 30 -30.83 4.35 -28.38
C ARG A 30 -31.30 2.97 -28.83
N ASN A 31 -30.48 1.95 -28.65
CA ASN A 31 -30.78 0.61 -29.15
C ASN A 31 -31.99 0.00 -28.42
N ASN A 32 -32.09 0.18 -27.10
CA ASN A 32 -33.22 -0.30 -26.32
C ASN A 32 -34.52 0.43 -26.69
N LEU A 33 -34.47 1.75 -26.86
CA LEU A 33 -35.65 2.54 -27.28
C LEU A 33 -36.13 2.15 -28.68
N LEU A 34 -35.22 1.84 -29.61
CA LEU A 34 -35.57 1.36 -30.94
C LEU A 34 -36.21 -0.04 -30.89
N ALA A 35 -35.64 -0.95 -30.10
CA ALA A 35 -36.21 -2.29 -29.91
C ALA A 35 -37.62 -2.24 -29.29
N LEU A 36 -37.83 -1.34 -28.32
CA LEU A 36 -39.12 -1.07 -27.71
C LEU A 36 -40.14 -0.53 -28.73
N ALA A 37 -39.69 0.37 -29.60
CA ALA A 37 -40.54 0.93 -30.66
C ALA A 37 -40.95 -0.10 -31.71
N GLU A 38 -40.04 -1.00 -32.06
CA GLU A 38 -40.32 -2.11 -33.00
C GLU A 38 -41.31 -3.11 -32.37
N LYS A 39 -41.06 -3.51 -31.11
CA LYS A 39 -41.91 -4.46 -30.36
C LYS A 39 -43.36 -3.98 -30.24
N TYR A 40 -43.57 -2.70 -29.91
CA TYR A 40 -44.90 -2.13 -29.69
C TYR A 40 -45.45 -1.33 -30.89
N ARG A 41 -44.74 -1.33 -32.03
CA ARG A 41 -45.08 -0.57 -33.24
C ARG A 41 -45.42 0.90 -32.92
N LEU A 42 -44.56 1.54 -32.15
CA LEU A 42 -44.74 2.94 -31.74
C LEU A 42 -44.62 3.87 -32.95
N PHE A 43 -45.53 4.83 -33.05
CA PHE A 43 -45.60 5.84 -34.11
C PHE A 43 -45.76 5.26 -35.54
N PRO A 44 -46.85 4.51 -35.84
CA PRO A 44 -47.03 3.83 -37.12
C PRO A 44 -47.13 4.76 -38.34
N ASN A 45 -47.44 6.03 -38.13
CA ASN A 45 -47.62 7.03 -39.19
C ASN A 45 -46.38 7.91 -39.42
N MET A 46 -45.22 7.56 -38.84
CA MET A 46 -43.98 8.28 -39.11
C MET A 46 -43.34 7.82 -40.43
N PRO A 47 -42.77 8.74 -41.22
CA PRO A 47 -42.05 8.38 -42.43
C PRO A 47 -40.75 7.63 -42.08
N ASP A 48 -40.52 6.51 -42.76
CA ASP A 48 -39.31 5.66 -42.62
C ASP A 48 -37.99 6.41 -42.92
N THR A 49 -38.08 7.63 -43.46
CA THR A 49 -36.96 8.52 -43.73
C THR A 49 -36.40 9.21 -42.49
N LEU A 50 -37.05 9.09 -41.32
CA LEU A 50 -36.54 9.67 -40.08
C LEU A 50 -35.24 8.97 -39.66
N ALA A 51 -34.18 9.74 -39.45
CA ALA A 51 -32.94 9.20 -38.89
C ALA A 51 -33.22 8.50 -37.55
N LYS A 52 -32.77 7.25 -37.40
CA LYS A 52 -32.97 6.42 -36.20
C LYS A 52 -32.59 7.14 -34.88
N ASN A 53 -31.67 8.10 -34.93
CA ASN A 53 -31.30 8.94 -33.78
C ASN A 53 -32.43 9.88 -33.34
N ASN A 54 -33.07 10.55 -34.30
CA ASN A 54 -34.17 11.47 -34.04
C ASN A 54 -35.40 10.70 -33.52
N PHE A 55 -35.61 9.49 -34.05
CA PHE A 55 -36.69 8.63 -33.58
C PHE A 55 -36.52 8.19 -32.13
N ALA A 56 -35.31 7.75 -31.72
CA ALA A 56 -35.02 7.42 -30.33
C ALA A 56 -35.17 8.63 -29.39
N ALA A 57 -34.78 9.83 -29.83
CA ALA A 57 -34.97 11.07 -29.06
C ALA A 57 -36.46 11.41 -28.86
N LEU A 58 -37.30 11.19 -29.88
CA LEU A 58 -38.75 11.40 -29.78
C LEU A 58 -39.39 10.47 -28.75
N ILE A 59 -39.00 9.19 -28.71
CA ILE A 59 -39.48 8.23 -27.71
C ILE A 59 -39.01 8.65 -26.32
N ARG A 60 -37.73 9.02 -26.16
CA ARG A 60 -37.19 9.47 -24.88
C ARG A 60 -37.97 10.64 -24.30
N ASN A 61 -38.36 11.61 -25.13
CA ASN A 61 -39.15 12.77 -24.70
C ASN A 61 -40.57 12.41 -24.23
N GLN A 62 -41.08 11.23 -24.58
CA GLN A 62 -42.38 10.75 -24.07
C GLN A 62 -42.25 9.96 -22.75
N ILE A 63 -41.03 9.59 -22.35
CA ILE A 63 -40.77 8.89 -21.09
C ILE A 63 -40.50 9.93 -20.01
N THR A 64 -41.19 9.79 -18.87
CA THR A 64 -40.97 10.59 -17.67
C THR A 64 -40.44 9.66 -16.59
N LEU A 65 -39.21 9.90 -16.12
CA LEU A 65 -38.60 9.17 -15.03
C LEU A 65 -38.31 10.15 -13.90
N LEU A 66 -38.96 9.98 -12.75
CA LEU A 66 -38.78 10.82 -11.57
C LEU A 66 -38.20 9.96 -10.45
N ILE A 67 -36.96 10.25 -10.07
CA ILE A 67 -36.30 9.61 -8.93
C ILE A 67 -36.50 10.53 -7.72
N SER A 68 -37.07 9.99 -6.65
CA SER A 68 -37.25 10.70 -5.38
C SER A 68 -36.54 9.93 -4.28
N VAL A 69 -35.49 10.52 -3.74
CA VAL A 69 -34.72 9.97 -2.61
C VAL A 69 -35.29 10.56 -1.33
N THR A 70 -35.74 9.70 -0.41
CA THR A 70 -36.14 10.13 0.93
C THR A 70 -34.96 9.96 1.87
N GLU A 71 -34.40 11.07 2.37
CA GLU A 71 -33.47 11.04 3.51
C GLU A 71 -34.28 10.77 4.79
N GLY A 72 -34.25 9.52 5.25
CA GLY A 72 -34.77 9.15 6.56
C GLY A 72 -33.89 9.70 7.69
N ALA A 73 -34.44 9.83 8.90
CA ALA A 73 -33.71 10.24 10.10
C ALA A 73 -32.56 9.27 10.46
N ASP A 74 -32.65 8.01 10.04
CA ASP A 74 -31.58 7.01 10.08
C ASP A 74 -30.79 7.01 8.76
N ARG A 75 -29.55 7.52 8.82
CA ARG A 75 -28.61 7.67 7.69
C ARG A 75 -28.18 6.36 7.00
N VAL A 76 -28.68 5.21 7.45
CA VAL A 76 -28.23 3.87 7.05
C VAL A 76 -29.08 3.27 5.92
N ALA A 77 -30.31 3.74 5.70
CA ALA A 77 -31.21 3.22 4.67
C ALA A 77 -31.85 4.35 3.86
N SER A 78 -31.12 4.88 2.88
CA SER A 78 -31.69 5.79 1.88
C SER A 78 -32.59 4.99 0.92
N ASN A 79 -33.90 5.06 1.11
CA ASN A 79 -34.86 4.45 0.18
C ASN A 79 -35.08 5.42 -1.00
N ALA A 80 -34.87 4.94 -2.22
CA ALA A 80 -35.14 5.70 -3.44
C ALA A 80 -36.39 5.15 -4.10
N SER A 81 -37.37 6.02 -4.37
CA SER A 81 -38.56 5.69 -5.15
C SER A 81 -38.38 6.19 -6.58
N VAL A 82 -38.79 5.37 -7.55
CA VAL A 82 -38.70 5.73 -8.98
C VAL A 82 -40.11 5.67 -9.57
N ARG A 83 -40.58 6.79 -10.08
CA ARG A 83 -41.84 6.87 -10.84
C ARG A 83 -41.54 6.89 -12.32
N ILE A 84 -42.12 5.96 -13.05
CA ILE A 84 -41.95 5.81 -14.49
C ILE A 84 -43.30 6.08 -15.16
N GLY A 85 -43.30 6.92 -16.18
CA GLY A 85 -44.48 7.19 -16.99
C GLY A 85 -44.12 7.26 -18.48
N PHE A 86 -45.06 6.87 -19.33
CA PHE A 86 -44.92 6.98 -20.78
C PHE A 86 -46.18 7.61 -21.38
N LYS A 87 -45.98 8.62 -22.23
CA LYS A 87 -47.07 9.36 -22.87
C LYS A 87 -47.26 8.86 -24.30
N TYR A 88 -48.39 8.22 -24.58
CA TYR A 88 -48.72 7.76 -25.92
C TYR A 88 -50.23 7.84 -26.22
N GLY A 89 -50.59 7.76 -27.50
CA GLY A 89 -51.97 7.93 -27.96
C GLY A 89 -52.90 6.79 -27.56
N ASP A 90 -52.36 5.58 -27.45
CA ASP A 90 -53.09 4.39 -27.00
C ASP A 90 -52.77 4.09 -25.52
N PRO A 91 -53.79 4.06 -24.63
CA PRO A 91 -53.58 3.81 -23.20
C PRO A 91 -53.10 2.39 -22.88
N VAL A 92 -53.45 1.39 -23.71
CA VAL A 92 -53.02 -0.01 -23.51
C VAL A 92 -51.54 -0.16 -23.85
N ILE A 93 -51.13 0.38 -25.00
CA ILE A 93 -49.72 0.41 -25.39
C ILE A 93 -48.90 1.18 -24.37
N SER A 94 -49.44 2.26 -23.81
CA SER A 94 -48.75 3.04 -22.77
C SER A 94 -48.42 2.21 -21.53
N ALA A 95 -49.39 1.48 -20.98
CA ALA A 95 -49.19 0.63 -19.81
C ALA A 95 -48.19 -0.51 -20.07
N ASN A 96 -48.30 -1.17 -21.23
CA ASN A 96 -47.39 -2.25 -21.61
C ASN A 96 -45.94 -1.78 -21.80
N VAL A 97 -45.74 -0.59 -22.37
CA VAL A 97 -44.41 0.02 -22.50
C VAL A 97 -43.80 0.31 -21.14
N VAL A 98 -44.57 0.85 -20.19
CA VAL A 98 -44.08 1.10 -18.83
C VAL A 98 -43.76 -0.22 -18.11
N SER A 99 -44.60 -1.25 -18.26
CA SER A 99 -44.35 -2.58 -17.69
C SER A 99 -43.04 -3.18 -18.20
N ASP A 100 -42.80 -3.10 -19.52
CA ASP A 100 -41.56 -3.58 -20.13
C ASP A 100 -40.34 -2.79 -19.64
N LEU A 101 -40.45 -1.46 -19.49
CA LEU A 101 -39.40 -0.62 -18.95
C LEU A 101 -39.08 -0.96 -17.48
N ILE A 102 -40.09 -1.25 -16.65
CA ILE A 102 -39.90 -1.72 -15.27
C ILE A 102 -39.10 -3.03 -15.26
N SER A 103 -39.52 -4.02 -16.05
CA SER A 103 -38.80 -5.30 -16.14
C SER A 103 -37.35 -5.13 -16.62
N GLN A 104 -37.13 -4.26 -17.62
CA GLN A 104 -35.77 -3.95 -18.11
C GLN A 104 -34.91 -3.28 -17.04
N ILE A 105 -35.46 -2.37 -16.23
CA ILE A 105 -34.74 -1.71 -15.13
C ILE A 105 -34.34 -2.72 -14.05
N ILE A 106 -35.27 -3.60 -13.65
CA ILE A 106 -35.00 -4.64 -12.65
C ILE A 106 -33.89 -5.56 -13.14
N GLU A 107 -33.97 -6.02 -14.39
CA GLU A 107 -32.98 -6.92 -14.99
C GLU A 107 -31.61 -6.26 -15.17
N GLU A 108 -31.56 -4.99 -15.61
CA GLU A 108 -30.30 -4.26 -15.74
C GLU A 108 -29.66 -4.01 -14.36
N ASN A 109 -30.47 -3.70 -13.35
CA ASN A 109 -29.96 -3.56 -11.98
C ASN A 109 -29.38 -4.88 -11.48
N ARG A 110 -30.08 -6.01 -11.69
CA ARG A 110 -29.58 -7.35 -11.35
C ARG A 110 -28.23 -7.64 -12.02
N ARG A 111 -28.12 -7.37 -13.32
CA ARG A 111 -26.84 -7.54 -14.07
C ARG A 111 -25.71 -6.70 -13.52
N ILE A 112 -25.97 -5.42 -13.23
CA ILE A 112 -24.96 -4.50 -12.68
C ILE A 112 -24.50 -4.99 -11.29
N ARG A 113 -25.43 -5.43 -10.43
CA ARG A 113 -25.08 -5.96 -9.10
C ARG A 113 -24.26 -7.23 -9.19
N MET A 114 -24.67 -8.20 -10.01
CA MET A 114 -23.90 -9.44 -10.25
C MET A 114 -22.49 -9.13 -10.76
N SER A 115 -22.36 -8.21 -11.73
CA SER A 115 -21.06 -7.81 -12.29
C SER A 115 -20.16 -7.18 -11.21
N ARG A 116 -20.70 -6.28 -10.39
CA ARG A 116 -19.94 -5.60 -9.32
C ARG A 116 -19.56 -6.55 -8.19
N ALA A 117 -20.48 -7.44 -7.79
CA ALA A 117 -20.19 -8.46 -6.79
C ALA A 117 -19.04 -9.36 -7.27
N SER A 118 -19.08 -9.80 -8.53
CA SER A 118 -18.01 -10.61 -9.12
C SER A 118 -16.68 -9.85 -9.22
N GLU A 119 -16.71 -8.58 -9.62
CA GLU A 119 -15.51 -7.72 -9.66
C GLU A 119 -14.92 -7.51 -8.27
N ALA A 120 -15.76 -7.24 -7.26
CA ALA A 120 -15.33 -7.12 -5.87
C ALA A 120 -14.73 -8.42 -5.34
N THR A 121 -15.34 -9.57 -5.61
CA THR A 121 -14.77 -10.89 -5.25
C THR A 121 -13.41 -11.10 -5.92
N LYS A 122 -13.27 -10.76 -7.21
CA LYS A 122 -11.98 -10.88 -7.93
C LYS A 122 -10.92 -9.99 -7.32
N PHE A 123 -11.25 -8.72 -7.03
CA PHE A 123 -10.34 -7.78 -6.38
C PHE A 123 -9.90 -8.29 -5.00
N LEU A 124 -10.84 -8.71 -4.15
CA LEU A 124 -10.53 -9.24 -2.82
C LEU A 124 -9.76 -10.55 -2.88
N THR A 125 -10.00 -11.39 -3.90
CA THR A 125 -9.22 -12.63 -4.12
C THR A 125 -7.77 -12.28 -4.45
N GLN A 126 -7.55 -11.33 -5.36
CA GLN A 126 -6.21 -10.86 -5.70
C GLN A 126 -5.49 -10.28 -4.47
N GLU A 127 -6.18 -9.44 -3.71
CA GLU A 127 -5.59 -8.78 -2.54
C GLU A 127 -5.30 -9.75 -1.40
N ALA A 128 -6.19 -10.71 -1.13
CA ALA A 128 -5.93 -11.78 -0.18
C ALA A 128 -4.69 -12.60 -0.59
N ASN A 129 -4.57 -12.96 -1.87
CA ASN A 129 -3.40 -13.67 -2.38
C ASN A 129 -2.10 -12.85 -2.23
N ASN A 130 -2.16 -11.54 -2.53
CA ASN A 130 -1.03 -10.62 -2.37
C ASN A 130 -0.56 -10.57 -0.91
N VAL A 131 -1.48 -10.41 0.04
CA VAL A 131 -1.15 -10.37 1.47
C VAL A 131 -0.58 -11.72 1.93
N THR A 132 -1.17 -12.84 1.52
CA THR A 132 -0.64 -14.18 1.83
C THR A 132 0.76 -14.41 1.24
N GLN A 133 1.05 -13.87 0.06
CA GLN A 133 2.38 -13.95 -0.53
C GLN A 133 3.39 -13.11 0.27
N ARG A 134 3.06 -11.86 0.58
CA ARG A 134 3.90 -10.98 1.42
C ARG A 134 4.19 -11.59 2.79
N PHE A 135 3.19 -12.22 3.40
CA PHE A 135 3.36 -12.95 4.66
C PHE A 135 4.39 -14.07 4.53
N ARG A 136 4.28 -14.91 3.48
CA ARG A 136 5.23 -16.01 3.22
C ARG A 136 6.65 -15.50 2.93
N GLU A 137 6.77 -14.45 2.13
CA GLU A 137 8.07 -13.81 1.86
C GLU A 137 8.70 -13.29 3.15
N ARG A 138 7.92 -12.61 3.99
CA ARG A 138 8.38 -12.08 5.28
C ARG A 138 8.76 -13.18 6.25
N GLU A 139 8.00 -14.28 6.30
CA GLU A 139 8.34 -15.46 7.10
C GLU A 139 9.62 -16.15 6.62
N GLY A 140 9.86 -16.18 5.30
CA GLY A 140 11.11 -16.65 4.72
C GLY A 140 12.31 -15.77 5.12
N VAL A 141 12.15 -14.45 5.13
CA VAL A 141 13.19 -13.51 5.62
C VAL A 141 13.42 -13.70 7.12
N TRP A 142 12.34 -13.84 7.90
CA TRP A 142 12.40 -14.05 9.34
C TRP A 142 13.16 -15.32 9.73
N THR A 143 12.86 -16.44 9.06
CA THR A 143 13.54 -17.72 9.32
C THR A 143 15.02 -17.67 8.97
N LYS A 144 15.39 -17.03 7.85
CA LYS A 144 16.80 -16.79 7.51
C LYS A 144 17.51 -15.92 8.55
N TYR A 145 16.88 -14.83 8.97
CA TYR A 145 17.44 -13.95 9.99
C TYR A 145 17.68 -14.69 11.31
N LEU A 146 16.74 -15.55 11.71
CA LEU A 146 16.89 -16.38 12.91
C LEU A 146 18.02 -17.39 12.77
N GLU A 147 18.20 -18.00 11.59
CA GLU A 147 19.29 -18.94 11.28
C GLU A 147 20.66 -18.26 11.34
N GLU A 148 20.81 -17.11 10.68
CA GLU A 148 22.05 -16.32 10.62
C GLU A 148 22.47 -15.80 11.99
N ASN A 149 21.50 -15.52 12.88
CA ASN A 149 21.74 -14.93 14.20
C ASN A 149 21.54 -15.92 15.37
N LYS A 150 21.59 -17.23 15.12
CA LYS A 150 21.39 -18.27 16.16
C LYS A 150 22.33 -18.11 17.36
N GLU A 151 23.58 -17.74 17.11
CA GLU A 151 24.60 -17.65 18.17
C GLU A 151 24.40 -16.44 19.07
N SER A 152 23.95 -15.32 18.50
CA SER A 152 23.67 -14.03 19.16
C SER A 152 22.22 -13.90 19.66
N HIS A 153 21.46 -15.00 19.65
CA HIS A 153 20.05 -14.96 20.03
C HIS A 153 19.87 -14.53 21.51
N PRO A 154 18.92 -13.62 21.83
CA PRO A 154 18.74 -13.10 23.18
C PRO A 154 18.53 -14.18 24.26
N THR A 155 17.83 -15.27 23.93
CA THR A 155 17.62 -16.41 24.87
C THR A 155 18.92 -17.10 25.30
N ARG A 156 20.00 -16.97 24.53
CA ARG A 156 21.31 -17.55 24.87
C ARG A 156 22.14 -16.67 25.80
N ILE A 157 21.78 -15.39 25.97
CA ILE A 157 22.57 -14.43 26.74
C ILE A 157 22.87 -14.88 28.16
N PRO A 158 21.92 -15.41 28.94
CA PRO A 158 22.23 -15.91 30.28
C PRO A 158 23.31 -17.00 30.25
N THR A 159 23.24 -17.93 29.28
CA THR A 159 24.22 -19.00 29.11
C THR A 159 25.59 -18.45 28.67
N LEU A 160 25.61 -17.50 27.72
CA LEU A 160 26.83 -16.88 27.24
C LEU A 160 27.55 -16.09 28.34
N LEU A 161 26.81 -15.38 29.20
CA LEU A 161 27.37 -14.65 30.33
C LEU A 161 27.98 -15.59 31.38
N ILE A 162 27.34 -16.73 31.65
CA ILE A 162 27.90 -17.76 32.54
C ILE A 162 29.17 -18.36 31.96
N GLU A 163 29.18 -18.70 30.67
CA GLU A 163 30.38 -19.21 29.99
C GLU A 163 31.51 -18.17 29.99
N LEU A 164 31.19 -16.91 29.69
CA LEU A 164 32.14 -15.80 29.71
C LEU A 164 32.77 -15.65 31.09
N GLN A 165 31.97 -15.59 32.15
CA GLN A 165 32.45 -15.47 33.53
C GLN A 165 33.34 -16.66 33.92
N ALA A 166 32.96 -17.88 33.53
CA ALA A 166 33.75 -19.07 33.80
C ALA A 166 35.12 -19.01 33.09
N LYS A 167 35.15 -18.57 31.82
CA LYS A 167 36.40 -18.41 31.06
C LYS A 167 37.28 -17.28 31.57
N GLU A 168 36.70 -16.18 32.04
CA GLU A 168 37.44 -15.09 32.69
C GLU A 168 38.11 -15.55 33.99
N VAL A 169 37.42 -16.35 34.81
CA VAL A 169 38.00 -16.96 36.02
C VAL A 169 39.11 -17.96 35.67
N GLU A 170 38.91 -18.78 34.64
CA GLU A 170 39.91 -19.72 34.13
C GLU A 170 41.17 -18.99 33.64
N LEU A 171 41.00 -17.91 32.87
CA LEU A 171 42.10 -17.06 32.41
C LEU A 171 42.85 -16.43 33.60
N ALA A 172 42.15 -15.89 34.60
CA ALA A 172 42.78 -15.30 35.78
C ALA A 172 43.52 -16.34 36.64
N ALA A 173 43.06 -17.59 36.67
CA ALA A 173 43.78 -18.68 37.31
C ALA A 173 45.05 -19.05 36.52
N LEU A 174 44.95 -19.13 35.19
CA LEU A 174 46.08 -19.41 34.30
C LEU A 174 47.14 -18.31 34.35
N ASP A 175 46.73 -17.04 34.41
CA ASP A 175 47.63 -15.89 34.51
C ASP A 175 48.46 -15.94 35.79
N ARG A 176 47.83 -16.29 36.93
CA ARG A 176 48.54 -16.50 38.20
C ARG A 176 49.51 -17.68 38.13
N ALA A 177 49.11 -18.79 37.52
CA ALA A 177 49.98 -19.95 37.33
C ALA A 177 51.17 -19.64 36.41
N ALA A 178 50.96 -18.84 35.36
CA ALA A 178 52.00 -18.40 34.46
C ALA A 178 53.01 -17.46 35.16
N VAL A 179 52.54 -16.52 35.98
CA VAL A 179 53.42 -15.65 36.79
C VAL A 179 54.28 -16.50 37.74
N ALA A 180 53.67 -17.41 38.51
CA ALA A 180 54.39 -18.28 39.43
C ALA A 180 55.45 -19.15 38.71
N LEU A 181 55.09 -19.72 37.55
CA LEU A 181 56.03 -20.50 36.75
C LEU A 181 57.18 -19.66 36.19
N ASN A 182 56.90 -18.42 35.76
CA ASN A 182 57.93 -17.50 35.27
C ASN A 182 58.88 -17.06 36.39
N GLU A 183 58.37 -16.80 37.59
CA GLU A 183 59.18 -16.52 38.77
C GLU A 183 60.07 -17.72 39.14
N GLU A 184 59.52 -18.93 39.13
CA GLU A 184 60.28 -20.17 39.37
C GLU A 184 61.42 -20.34 38.35
N ILE A 185 61.12 -20.18 37.06
CA ILE A 185 62.14 -20.21 35.99
C ILE A 185 63.20 -19.12 36.23
N GLY A 186 62.77 -17.89 36.55
CA GLY A 186 63.69 -16.77 36.79
C GLY A 186 64.64 -17.00 37.98
N ILE A 187 64.14 -17.62 39.05
CA ILE A 187 64.95 -18.01 40.22
C ILE A 187 65.96 -19.09 39.82
N TYR A 188 65.53 -20.14 39.11
CA TYR A 188 66.46 -21.19 38.65
C TYR A 188 67.51 -20.64 37.68
N GLU A 189 67.13 -19.76 36.76
CA GLU A 189 68.08 -19.09 35.85
C GLU A 189 69.07 -18.18 36.59
N ALA A 190 68.64 -17.52 37.68
CA ALA A 190 69.51 -16.72 38.53
C ALA A 190 70.49 -17.60 39.35
N GLN A 191 70.00 -18.71 39.92
CA GLN A 191 70.84 -19.69 40.62
C GLN A 191 71.87 -20.33 39.70
N LEU A 192 71.45 -20.72 38.49
CA LEU A 192 72.36 -21.27 37.47
C LEU A 192 73.46 -20.26 37.13
N ARG A 193 73.10 -18.97 36.92
CA ARG A 193 74.07 -17.89 36.66
C ARG A 193 75.06 -17.70 37.82
N MET A 194 74.58 -17.67 39.06
CA MET A 194 75.45 -17.53 40.24
C MET A 194 76.38 -18.73 40.43
N GLY A 195 75.88 -19.96 40.22
CA GLY A 195 76.67 -21.18 40.36
C GLY A 195 77.72 -21.36 39.26
N VAL A 196 77.40 -20.99 38.01
CA VAL A 196 78.37 -21.00 36.89
C VAL A 196 79.48 -19.98 37.15
N GLY A 197 79.15 -18.78 37.63
CA GLY A 197 80.13 -17.73 37.93
C GLY A 197 81.12 -18.07 39.06
N GLN A 198 80.77 -18.98 39.97
CA GLN A 198 81.67 -19.41 41.06
C GLN A 198 82.55 -20.62 40.69
N THR A 199 82.08 -21.51 39.83
CA THR A 199 82.60 -22.89 39.75
C THR A 199 83.78 -23.10 38.81
N THR A 200 83.96 -22.29 37.76
CA THR A 200 84.92 -22.66 36.69
C THR A 200 86.26 -21.93 36.76
N GLU A 201 86.28 -20.62 36.95
CA GLU A 201 87.53 -19.85 36.96
C GLU A 201 87.95 -19.43 38.37
N SER A 202 87.05 -18.82 39.13
CA SER A 202 87.36 -18.32 40.48
C SER A 202 87.79 -19.44 41.43
N THR A 203 87.14 -20.62 41.37
CA THR A 203 87.54 -21.79 42.17
C THR A 203 88.93 -22.34 41.76
N ARG A 204 89.28 -22.33 40.46
CA ARG A 204 90.61 -22.76 39.99
C ARG A 204 91.71 -21.78 40.39
N PHE A 205 91.47 -20.49 40.20
CA PHE A 205 92.41 -19.44 40.61
C PHE A 205 92.58 -19.39 42.14
N HIS A 206 91.52 -19.64 42.91
CA HIS A 206 91.60 -19.73 44.37
C HIS A 206 92.42 -20.93 44.84
N ALA A 207 92.24 -22.10 44.22
CA ALA A 207 93.04 -23.29 44.52
C ALA A 207 94.54 -23.08 44.21
N GLN A 208 94.85 -22.49 43.06
CA GLN A 208 96.23 -22.14 42.67
C GLN A 208 96.85 -21.08 43.59
N LEU A 209 96.04 -20.11 44.05
CA LEU A 209 96.49 -19.09 45.01
C LEU A 209 96.89 -19.72 46.35
N VAL A 210 96.06 -20.63 46.90
CA VAL A 210 96.34 -21.33 48.15
C VAL A 210 97.62 -22.19 48.05
N GLU A 211 97.86 -22.81 46.89
CA GLU A 211 99.09 -23.56 46.63
C GLU A 211 100.31 -22.63 46.60
N LEU A 212 100.20 -21.49 45.90
CA LEU A 212 101.28 -20.50 45.83
C LEU A 212 101.57 -19.84 47.19
N GLU A 213 100.55 -19.62 48.02
CA GLU A 213 100.68 -19.15 49.41
C GLU A 213 101.45 -20.15 50.29
N ARG A 214 101.17 -21.45 50.14
CA ARG A 214 101.91 -22.52 50.84
C ARG A 214 103.37 -22.58 50.40
N ASP A 215 103.62 -22.56 49.10
CA ASP A 215 104.97 -22.60 48.55
C ASP A 215 105.80 -21.38 48.99
N PHE A 216 105.17 -20.22 49.06
CA PHE A 216 105.78 -19.01 49.59
C PHE A 216 106.13 -19.17 51.07
N ALA A 217 105.21 -19.67 51.90
CA ALA A 217 105.41 -19.85 53.34
C ALA A 217 106.54 -20.84 53.67
N VAL A 218 106.70 -21.92 52.89
CA VAL A 218 107.81 -22.88 53.07
C VAL A 218 109.15 -22.23 52.71
N LYS A 219 109.20 -21.46 51.61
CA LYS A 219 110.44 -20.84 51.14
C LYS A 219 110.86 -19.61 51.94
N SER A 220 109.93 -18.88 52.56
CA SER A 220 110.22 -17.74 53.45
C SER A 220 110.90 -18.12 54.76
N VAL A 221 110.86 -19.41 55.15
CA VAL A 221 111.62 -19.90 56.33
C VAL A 221 113.10 -20.11 56.00
N ILE A 222 113.43 -20.39 54.74
CA ILE A 222 114.79 -20.78 54.30
C ILE A 222 115.51 -19.60 53.64
N TYR A 223 114.79 -18.73 52.92
CA TYR A 223 115.36 -17.61 52.19
C TYR A 223 114.98 -16.26 52.84
N SER A 224 115.92 -15.31 52.84
CA SER A 224 115.67 -13.95 53.36
C SER A 224 114.78 -13.13 52.42
N ASP A 225 114.10 -12.11 52.96
CA ASP A 225 113.17 -11.24 52.23
C ASP A 225 113.79 -10.52 51.02
N THR A 226 115.13 -10.45 50.94
CA THR A 226 115.86 -9.84 49.81
C THR A 226 116.15 -10.81 48.66
N HIS A 227 115.88 -12.11 48.82
CA HIS A 227 116.20 -13.13 47.83
C HIS A 227 115.33 -12.99 46.56
N PRO A 228 115.93 -13.06 45.35
CA PRO A 228 115.21 -12.81 44.08
C PRO A 228 114.01 -13.75 43.87
N GLN A 229 114.07 -14.99 44.36
CA GLN A 229 112.95 -15.93 44.25
C GLN A 229 111.75 -15.56 45.15
N ILE A 230 111.98 -14.99 46.33
CA ILE A 230 110.89 -14.53 47.22
C ILE A 230 110.22 -13.29 46.63
N ARG A 231 110.99 -12.36 46.05
CA ARG A 231 110.43 -11.19 45.34
C ARG A 231 109.56 -11.60 44.15
N ALA A 232 110.02 -12.56 43.35
CA ALA A 232 109.27 -13.07 42.21
C ALA A 232 107.99 -13.81 42.63
N MET A 233 108.04 -14.61 43.70
CA MET A 233 106.85 -15.28 44.24
C MET A 233 105.86 -14.30 44.88
N LYS A 234 106.34 -13.26 45.56
CA LYS A 234 105.50 -12.21 46.13
C LYS A 234 104.75 -11.44 45.02
N GLN A 235 105.44 -11.09 43.93
CA GLN A 235 104.79 -10.48 42.76
C GLN A 235 103.73 -11.38 42.13
N ARG A 236 104.03 -12.68 41.94
CA ARG A 236 103.03 -13.64 41.46
C ARG A 236 101.84 -13.81 42.41
N LEU A 237 102.08 -13.75 43.72
CA LEU A 237 101.02 -13.79 44.73
C LEU A 237 100.11 -12.56 44.63
N ASP A 238 100.71 -11.38 44.49
CA ASP A 238 99.97 -10.12 44.37
C ASP A 238 99.17 -10.08 43.04
N GLU A 239 99.75 -10.56 41.94
CA GLU A 239 99.07 -10.72 40.64
C GLU A 239 97.92 -11.74 40.71
N MET A 240 98.13 -12.88 41.37
CA MET A 240 97.10 -13.92 41.51
C MET A 240 95.99 -13.48 42.48
N ARG A 241 96.32 -12.75 43.54
CA ARG A 241 95.33 -12.12 44.45
C ARG A 241 94.51 -11.06 43.73
N ALA A 242 95.11 -10.28 42.84
CA ALA A 242 94.39 -9.30 42.03
C ALA A 242 93.42 -9.96 41.03
N GLN A 243 93.73 -11.18 40.55
CA GLN A 243 92.85 -11.96 39.67
C GLN A 243 91.73 -12.72 40.41
N VAL A 244 91.95 -13.06 41.68
CA VAL A 244 90.93 -13.69 42.56
C VAL A 244 90.03 -12.64 43.22
N ALA A 245 90.46 -11.38 43.32
CA ALA A 245 89.62 -10.27 43.77
C ALA A 245 88.41 -10.13 42.83
N PRO A 246 87.20 -9.90 43.37
CA PRO A 246 86.00 -9.88 42.55
C PRO A 246 86.12 -8.79 41.47
N ALA A 247 86.26 -9.21 40.22
CA ALA A 247 86.18 -8.32 39.07
C ALA A 247 84.83 -7.61 39.06
N PRO A 248 84.75 -6.36 38.56
CA PRO A 248 83.47 -5.69 38.34
C PRO A 248 82.62 -6.61 37.48
N ARG A 249 81.39 -6.89 37.93
CA ARG A 249 80.45 -7.75 37.25
C ARG A 249 80.11 -7.15 35.89
N ASP A 250 80.82 -7.57 34.85
CA ASP A 250 80.37 -7.35 33.48
C ASP A 250 79.08 -8.16 33.30
N THR A 251 78.01 -7.41 33.15
CA THR A 251 76.61 -7.84 33.09
C THR A 251 76.25 -8.40 31.70
N SER A 252 77.18 -9.07 31.03
CA SER A 252 76.89 -9.72 29.74
C SER A 252 76.13 -11.01 29.99
N GLY A 253 74.79 -10.90 30.00
CA GLY A 253 73.83 -11.95 30.30
C GLY A 253 73.69 -13.03 29.23
N ASN A 254 74.76 -13.77 28.94
CA ASN A 254 74.65 -15.01 28.17
C ASN A 254 74.35 -16.20 29.08
N MET A 255 73.31 -16.96 28.73
CA MET A 255 72.97 -18.23 29.37
C MET A 255 74.10 -19.24 29.07
N PRO A 256 74.48 -20.12 30.03
CA PRO A 256 75.54 -21.11 29.79
C PRO A 256 75.21 -22.00 28.59
N THR A 257 76.21 -22.28 27.76
CA THR A 257 76.04 -23.11 26.56
C THR A 257 75.83 -24.60 26.95
N PRO A 258 75.18 -25.42 26.10
CA PRO A 258 74.89 -26.83 26.40
C PRO A 258 76.12 -27.69 26.74
N GLU A 259 77.31 -27.29 26.28
CA GLU A 259 78.58 -27.95 26.61
C GLU A 259 79.10 -27.56 28.01
N GLU A 260 78.97 -26.29 28.39
CA GLU A 260 79.27 -25.81 29.74
C GLU A 260 78.35 -26.45 30.77
N ILE A 261 77.10 -26.76 30.39
CA ILE A 261 76.12 -27.40 31.28
C ILE A 261 76.52 -28.82 31.70
N LYS A 262 77.23 -29.56 30.83
CA LYS A 262 77.70 -30.93 31.12
C LYS A 262 78.92 -30.99 32.04
N ALA A 263 79.66 -29.89 32.15
CA ALA A 263 80.83 -29.77 33.03
C ALA A 263 80.47 -29.20 34.42
N LEU A 264 79.19 -28.93 34.69
CA LEU A 264 78.70 -28.37 35.93
C LEU A 264 78.69 -29.39 37.09
N SER A 265 78.64 -28.87 38.31
CA SER A 265 78.39 -29.68 39.50
C SER A 265 77.02 -30.40 39.40
N PRO A 266 76.85 -31.57 40.05
CA PRO A 266 75.59 -32.33 40.01
C PRO A 266 74.35 -31.52 40.40
N GLU A 267 74.49 -30.54 41.31
CA GLU A 267 73.42 -29.65 41.75
C GLU A 267 72.96 -28.68 40.66
N LEU A 268 73.90 -28.12 39.87
CA LEU A 268 73.60 -27.19 38.79
C LEU A 268 73.00 -27.89 37.56
N MET A 269 73.39 -29.15 37.33
CA MET A 269 72.76 -29.99 36.30
C MET A 269 71.28 -30.27 36.63
N LEU A 270 70.94 -30.52 37.90
CA LEU A 270 69.55 -30.69 38.34
C LEU A 270 68.72 -29.41 38.11
N ILE A 271 69.31 -28.23 38.35
CA ILE A 271 68.65 -26.93 38.10
C ILE A 271 68.42 -26.73 36.60
N ALA A 272 69.42 -27.02 35.76
CA ALA A 272 69.29 -26.94 34.31
C ALA A 272 68.17 -27.85 33.77
N GLU A 273 68.05 -29.08 34.28
CA GLU A 273 66.98 -30.00 33.93
C GLU A 273 65.59 -29.46 34.35
N ARG A 274 65.47 -28.87 35.54
CA ARG A 274 64.20 -28.24 35.98
C ARG A 274 63.77 -27.11 35.04
N ILE A 275 64.71 -26.28 34.59
CA ILE A 275 64.43 -25.23 33.60
C ILE A 275 63.98 -25.85 32.26
N ALA A 276 64.66 -26.90 31.81
CA ALA A 276 64.31 -27.60 30.57
C ALA A 276 62.89 -28.21 30.62
N MET A 277 62.47 -28.72 31.78
CA MET A 277 61.10 -29.22 32.00
C MET A 277 60.06 -28.09 32.16
N ALA A 278 60.45 -26.93 32.69
CA ALA A 278 59.55 -25.80 32.93
C ALA A 278 59.22 -25.00 31.64
N LYS A 279 60.17 -24.87 30.71
CA LYS A 279 59.97 -24.13 29.45
C LYS A 279 58.81 -24.65 28.57
N PRO A 280 58.65 -25.97 28.32
CA PRO A 280 57.50 -26.49 27.60
C PRO A 280 56.16 -26.17 28.27
N ARG A 281 56.11 -26.23 29.61
CA ARG A 281 54.91 -25.87 30.39
C ARG A 281 54.57 -24.39 30.25
N GLN A 282 55.59 -23.52 30.24
CA GLN A 282 55.43 -22.09 30.00
C GLN A 282 54.83 -21.83 28.61
N GLN A 283 55.36 -22.50 27.59
CA GLN A 283 54.88 -22.37 26.22
C GLN A 283 53.44 -22.89 26.06
N GLN A 284 53.10 -23.98 26.75
CA GLN A 284 51.73 -24.48 26.84
C GLN A 284 50.79 -23.47 27.51
N ASN A 285 51.19 -22.87 28.63
CA ASN A 285 50.41 -21.82 29.30
C ASN A 285 50.16 -20.62 28.38
N ILE A 286 51.18 -20.16 27.64
CA ILE A 286 51.05 -19.07 26.67
C ILE A 286 50.02 -19.43 25.59
N ALA A 287 50.10 -20.64 25.04
CA ALA A 287 49.15 -21.13 24.03
C ALA A 287 47.71 -21.19 24.57
N GLN A 288 47.51 -21.80 25.75
CA GLN A 288 46.20 -21.87 26.40
C GLN A 288 45.61 -20.49 26.68
N ARG A 289 46.45 -19.56 27.15
CA ARG A 289 46.07 -18.20 27.46
C ARG A 289 45.61 -17.44 26.22
N SER A 290 46.31 -17.60 25.10
CA SER A 290 45.91 -17.01 23.82
C SER A 290 44.55 -17.54 23.34
N ALA A 291 44.33 -18.87 23.44
CA ALA A 291 43.06 -19.50 23.05
C ALA A 291 41.89 -19.06 23.95
N LEU A 292 42.10 -18.94 25.27
CA LEU A 292 41.10 -18.43 26.21
C LEU A 292 40.78 -16.96 25.93
N THR A 293 41.78 -16.13 25.67
CA THR A 293 41.59 -14.71 25.35
C THR A 293 40.77 -14.54 24.08
N GLU A 294 41.06 -15.31 23.04
CA GLU A 294 40.31 -15.32 21.79
C GLU A 294 38.85 -15.79 22.00
N ARG A 295 38.65 -16.83 22.82
CA ARG A 295 37.29 -17.30 23.16
C ARG A 295 36.50 -16.25 23.93
N ILE A 296 37.11 -15.59 24.91
CA ILE A 296 36.50 -14.49 25.69
C ILE A 296 36.13 -13.32 24.77
N ALA A 297 37.02 -12.95 23.85
CA ALA A 297 36.75 -11.88 22.87
C ALA A 297 35.52 -12.19 22.02
N ARG A 298 35.43 -13.42 21.46
CA ARG A 298 34.24 -13.88 20.72
C ARG A 298 32.96 -13.87 21.56
N LEU A 299 33.02 -14.35 22.81
CA LEU A 299 31.85 -14.35 23.69
C LEU A 299 31.37 -12.93 24.01
N ARG A 300 32.29 -11.99 24.26
CA ARG A 300 31.95 -10.57 24.47
C ARG A 300 31.33 -9.94 23.22
N GLU A 301 31.87 -10.26 22.05
CA GLU A 301 31.32 -9.81 20.77
C GLU A 301 29.88 -10.29 20.58
N LEU A 302 29.60 -11.59 20.78
CA LEU A 302 28.25 -12.15 20.70
C LEU A 302 27.29 -11.48 21.70
N VAL A 303 27.72 -11.29 22.94
CA VAL A 303 26.92 -10.61 23.98
C VAL A 303 26.64 -9.16 23.61
N SER A 304 27.58 -8.46 22.97
CA SER A 304 27.41 -7.05 22.57
C SER A 304 26.44 -6.86 21.40
N HIS A 305 26.35 -7.82 20.47
CA HIS A 305 25.43 -7.78 19.33
C HIS A 305 24.00 -8.21 19.69
N ALA A 306 23.83 -8.99 20.75
CA ALA A 306 22.55 -9.58 21.11
C ALA A 306 21.39 -8.58 21.36
N PRO A 307 21.59 -7.38 21.95
CA PRO A 307 20.53 -6.40 22.09
C PRO A 307 19.98 -5.91 20.75
N GLU A 308 20.87 -5.68 19.78
CA GLU A 308 20.47 -5.29 18.42
C GLU A 308 19.71 -6.42 17.72
N VAL A 309 20.23 -7.65 17.82
CA VAL A 309 19.54 -8.84 17.29
C VAL A 309 18.16 -8.99 17.92
N GLY A 310 18.04 -8.79 19.24
CA GLY A 310 16.77 -8.84 19.95
C GLY A 310 15.77 -7.77 19.53
N ALA A 311 16.24 -6.54 19.29
CA ALA A 311 15.39 -5.46 18.77
C ALA A 311 14.86 -5.78 17.38
N GLN A 312 15.71 -6.30 16.49
CA GLN A 312 15.30 -6.74 15.16
C GLN A 312 14.34 -7.94 15.22
N ILE A 313 14.56 -8.89 16.13
CA ILE A 313 13.63 -10.01 16.39
C ILE A 313 12.25 -9.49 16.77
N ALA A 314 12.17 -8.59 17.74
CA ALA A 314 10.91 -8.02 18.18
C ALA A 314 10.19 -7.24 17.07
N ALA A 315 10.94 -6.48 16.25
CA ALA A 315 10.38 -5.74 15.12
C ALA A 315 9.80 -6.68 14.04
N ASN A 316 10.52 -7.74 13.68
CA ASN A 316 10.05 -8.73 12.70
C ASN A 316 8.81 -9.49 13.21
N GLU A 317 8.77 -9.85 14.50
CA GLU A 317 7.63 -10.52 15.10
C GLU A 317 6.38 -9.61 15.11
N ALA A 318 6.54 -8.33 15.47
CA ALA A 318 5.44 -7.36 15.44
C ALA A 318 4.87 -7.20 14.01
N GLU A 319 5.73 -7.16 13.00
CA GLU A 319 5.29 -7.10 11.60
C GLU A 319 4.62 -8.40 11.14
N LYS A 320 5.16 -9.58 11.53
CA LYS A 320 4.53 -10.87 11.26
C LYS A 320 3.10 -10.91 11.81
N VAL A 321 2.91 -10.49 13.06
CA VAL A 321 1.58 -10.41 13.69
C VAL A 321 0.66 -9.44 12.94
N SER A 322 1.18 -8.28 12.51
CA SER A 322 0.38 -7.34 11.71
C SER A 322 -0.02 -7.90 10.35
N LEU A 323 0.89 -8.56 9.64
CA LEU A 323 0.60 -9.19 8.34
C LEU A 323 -0.38 -10.35 8.49
N GLN A 324 -0.25 -11.14 9.55
CA GLN A 324 -1.18 -12.21 9.86
C GLN A 324 -2.59 -11.66 10.10
N ARG A 325 -2.72 -10.59 10.90
CA ARG A 325 -4.02 -9.93 11.12
C ARG A 325 -4.62 -9.40 9.82
N ASN A 326 -3.80 -8.77 8.97
CA ASN A 326 -4.26 -8.27 7.67
C ASN A 326 -4.71 -9.44 6.76
N MET A 327 -4.00 -10.57 6.79
CA MET A 327 -4.37 -11.77 6.05
C MET A 327 -5.74 -12.29 6.50
N ASP A 328 -5.94 -12.44 7.81
CA ASP A 328 -7.19 -12.94 8.39
C ASP A 328 -8.36 -11.98 8.08
N GLU A 329 -8.13 -10.66 8.14
CA GLU A 329 -9.11 -9.65 7.78
C GLU A 329 -9.49 -9.73 6.29
N MET A 330 -8.51 -9.87 5.41
CA MET A 330 -8.75 -10.00 3.97
C MET A 330 -9.46 -11.30 3.60
N GLN A 331 -9.15 -12.41 4.27
CA GLN A 331 -9.87 -13.67 4.12
C GLN A 331 -11.33 -13.53 4.55
N THR A 332 -11.57 -12.89 5.71
CA THR A 332 -12.93 -12.63 6.20
C THR A 332 -13.73 -11.77 5.22
N LYS A 333 -13.12 -10.72 4.66
CA LYS A 333 -13.73 -9.86 3.63
C LYS A 333 -14.03 -10.64 2.35
N LEU A 334 -13.11 -11.52 1.93
CA LEU A 334 -13.28 -12.36 0.76
C LEU A 334 -14.43 -13.36 0.94
N ASP A 335 -14.54 -13.99 2.10
CA ASP A 335 -15.62 -14.94 2.39
C ASP A 335 -16.98 -14.23 2.45
N ALA A 336 -17.04 -13.05 3.06
CA ALA A 336 -18.22 -12.19 3.03
C ALA A 336 -18.60 -11.78 1.60
N ALA A 337 -17.63 -11.40 0.76
CA ALA A 337 -17.87 -11.05 -0.63
C ALA A 337 -18.34 -12.24 -1.47
N ARG A 338 -17.76 -13.43 -1.30
CA ARG A 338 -18.20 -14.68 -1.95
C ARG A 338 -19.60 -15.09 -1.53
N LEU A 339 -19.96 -14.87 -0.26
CA LEU A 339 -21.33 -15.07 0.20
C LEU A 339 -22.27 -14.07 -0.48
N GLY A 340 -21.92 -12.78 -0.49
CA GLY A 340 -22.68 -11.74 -1.17
C GLY A 340 -22.89 -12.02 -2.67
N GLU A 341 -21.84 -12.41 -3.39
CA GLU A 341 -21.92 -12.79 -4.81
C GLU A 341 -22.89 -13.96 -5.02
N ARG A 342 -22.83 -15.01 -4.19
CA ARG A 342 -23.78 -16.13 -4.26
C ARG A 342 -25.21 -15.71 -3.98
N LEU A 343 -25.43 -14.78 -3.05
CA LEU A 343 -26.76 -14.23 -2.75
C LEU A 343 -27.32 -13.39 -3.91
N GLU A 344 -26.47 -12.61 -4.59
CA GLU A 344 -26.87 -11.84 -5.78
C GLU A 344 -27.17 -12.75 -6.99
N VAL A 345 -26.43 -13.87 -7.13
CA VAL A 345 -26.71 -14.89 -8.16
C VAL A 345 -28.02 -15.63 -7.88
N GLY A 346 -28.30 -15.93 -6.60
CA GLY A 346 -29.47 -16.69 -6.15
C GLY A 346 -30.79 -15.91 -6.08
N ASP A 347 -30.82 -14.65 -6.54
CA ASP A 347 -31.98 -13.73 -6.50
C ASP A 347 -32.56 -13.50 -5.09
N ALA A 348 -31.88 -13.96 -4.03
CA ALA A 348 -32.32 -13.85 -2.64
C ALA A 348 -32.13 -12.45 -2.05
N ALA A 349 -31.46 -11.55 -2.78
CA ALA A 349 -31.16 -10.17 -2.39
C ALA A 349 -31.93 -9.13 -3.22
N GLN A 350 -33.18 -9.40 -3.60
CA GLN A 350 -34.00 -8.43 -4.34
C GLN A 350 -34.35 -7.22 -3.46
N GLN A 351 -33.83 -6.04 -3.83
CA GLN A 351 -34.09 -4.75 -3.17
C GLN A 351 -35.01 -3.82 -3.96
N ILE A 352 -35.36 -4.15 -5.20
CA ILE A 352 -36.33 -3.39 -5.99
C ILE A 352 -37.66 -4.13 -5.92
N GLU A 353 -38.58 -3.60 -5.14
CA GLU A 353 -39.95 -4.06 -5.07
C GLU A 353 -40.84 -3.12 -5.90
N VAL A 354 -41.72 -3.70 -6.72
CA VAL A 354 -42.69 -2.93 -7.48
C VAL A 354 -43.84 -2.58 -6.54
N VAL A 355 -43.88 -1.33 -6.08
CA VAL A 355 -44.91 -0.85 -5.16
C VAL A 355 -46.27 -0.69 -5.87
N GLU A 356 -46.26 -0.18 -7.10
CA GLU A 356 -47.45 0.06 -7.92
C GLU A 356 -47.22 -0.42 -9.36
N GLU A 357 -48.13 -1.22 -9.89
CA GLU A 357 -48.10 -1.67 -11.28
C GLU A 357 -48.67 -0.61 -12.25
N PRO A 358 -48.28 -0.62 -13.54
CA PRO A 358 -48.80 0.35 -14.52
C PRO A 358 -50.30 0.14 -14.80
N GLU A 359 -51.14 1.11 -14.40
CA GLU A 359 -52.56 1.09 -14.74
C GLU A 359 -52.86 1.69 -16.13
N ILE A 360 -53.90 1.16 -16.79
CA ILE A 360 -54.41 1.70 -18.06
C ILE A 360 -55.20 2.98 -17.76
N SER A 361 -54.70 4.12 -18.25
CA SER A 361 -55.35 5.41 -18.02
C SER A 361 -56.72 5.50 -18.68
N LYS A 362 -57.74 5.90 -17.91
CA LYS A 362 -59.12 6.09 -18.38
C LYS A 362 -59.40 7.51 -18.90
N ALA A 363 -58.50 8.47 -18.65
CA ALA A 363 -58.69 9.88 -18.99
C ALA A 363 -57.54 10.41 -19.85
N ALA A 364 -57.86 11.16 -20.91
CA ALA A 364 -56.84 11.78 -21.76
C ALA A 364 -56.12 12.92 -21.03
N THR A 365 -54.79 12.82 -20.90
CA THR A 365 -53.92 13.81 -20.23
C THR A 365 -53.26 14.81 -21.20
N GLY A 366 -53.53 14.68 -22.50
CA GLY A 366 -53.01 15.57 -23.56
C GLY A 366 -53.81 16.86 -23.73
N PRO A 367 -53.25 17.86 -24.44
CA PRO A 367 -53.98 19.09 -24.75
C PRO A 367 -55.25 18.74 -25.54
N ARG A 368 -56.40 19.28 -25.11
CA ARG A 368 -57.68 19.10 -25.79
C ARG A 368 -57.61 19.78 -27.15
N ARG A 369 -57.09 19.07 -28.17
CA ARG A 369 -56.78 19.61 -29.50
C ARG A 369 -57.97 20.34 -30.11
N LEU A 370 -59.18 19.85 -29.87
CA LEU A 370 -60.43 20.49 -30.29
C LEU A 370 -60.61 21.88 -29.67
N GLN A 371 -60.32 22.05 -28.38
CA GLN A 371 -60.40 23.35 -27.69
C GLN A 371 -59.32 24.31 -28.17
N LEU A 372 -58.11 23.81 -28.46
CA LEU A 372 -57.05 24.64 -29.05
C LEU A 372 -57.40 25.11 -30.46
N VAL A 373 -57.95 24.23 -31.31
CA VAL A 373 -58.40 24.58 -32.65
C VAL A 373 -59.56 25.58 -32.59
N ALA A 374 -60.53 25.37 -31.69
CA ALA A 374 -61.63 26.31 -31.50
C ALA A 374 -61.14 27.68 -31.01
N GLY A 375 -60.20 27.71 -30.06
CA GLY A 375 -59.57 28.94 -29.59
C GLY A 375 -58.80 29.67 -30.68
N ALA A 376 -58.04 28.96 -31.51
CA ALA A 376 -57.31 29.53 -32.64
C ALA A 376 -58.26 30.11 -33.70
N CYS A 377 -59.36 29.41 -34.02
CA CYS A 377 -60.38 29.91 -34.93
C CYS A 377 -61.06 31.17 -34.39
N ALA A 378 -61.39 31.20 -33.10
CA ALA A 378 -61.98 32.37 -32.45
C ALA A 378 -61.01 33.57 -32.45
N ALA A 379 -59.73 33.33 -32.15
CA ALA A 379 -58.70 34.37 -32.20
C ALA A 379 -58.51 34.92 -33.63
N ALA A 380 -58.49 34.06 -34.64
CA ALA A 380 -58.41 34.47 -36.05
C ALA A 380 -59.64 35.29 -36.47
N ALA A 381 -60.85 34.90 -36.05
CA ALA A 381 -62.07 35.64 -36.33
C ALA A 381 -62.06 37.03 -35.66
N MET A 382 -61.61 37.12 -34.40
CA MET A 382 -61.46 38.41 -33.72
C MET A 382 -60.42 39.31 -34.39
N ALA A 383 -59.27 38.76 -34.80
CA ALA A 383 -58.25 39.50 -35.52
C ALA A 383 -58.76 40.03 -36.88
N ALA A 384 -59.52 39.21 -37.61
CA ALA A 384 -60.15 39.63 -38.86
C ALA A 384 -61.18 40.75 -38.63
N ALA A 385 -62.03 40.64 -37.61
CA ALA A 385 -62.99 41.68 -37.26
C ALA A 385 -62.30 43.00 -36.84
N ALA A 386 -61.25 42.91 -36.03
CA ALA A 386 -60.44 44.06 -35.63
C ALA A 386 -59.73 44.73 -36.82
N GLY A 387 -59.22 43.93 -37.76
CA GLY A 387 -58.63 44.43 -39.01
C GLY A 387 -59.63 45.16 -39.90
N ILE A 388 -60.85 44.62 -40.05
CA ILE A 388 -61.94 45.28 -40.78
C ILE A 388 -62.35 46.59 -40.09
N TYR A 389 -62.47 46.59 -38.76
CA TYR A 389 -62.80 47.80 -37.99
C TYR A 389 -61.70 48.87 -38.09
N GLY A 390 -60.43 48.46 -37.99
CA GLY A 390 -59.29 49.35 -38.20
C GLY A 390 -59.24 49.94 -39.62
N ALA A 391 -59.51 49.12 -40.64
CA ALA A 391 -59.62 49.60 -42.02
C ALA A 391 -60.74 50.65 -42.18
N HIS A 392 -61.87 50.48 -41.48
CA HIS A 392 -62.96 51.46 -41.46
C HIS A 392 -62.57 52.77 -40.76
N LEU A 393 -61.69 52.75 -39.75
CA LEU A 393 -61.21 53.97 -39.08
C LEU A 393 -60.28 54.81 -39.96
N PHE A 394 -59.54 54.17 -40.89
CA PHE A 394 -58.60 54.85 -41.79
C PHE A 394 -59.21 55.20 -43.17
N ASP A 395 -60.39 54.69 -43.49
CA ASP A 395 -61.11 55.02 -44.73
C ASP A 395 -61.81 56.39 -44.58
N ARG A 396 -61.25 57.44 -45.20
CA ARG A 396 -61.80 58.82 -45.19
C ARG A 396 -62.93 59.06 -46.21
N THR A 397 -63.64 58.02 -46.64
CA THR A 397 -64.72 58.18 -47.63
C THR A 397 -66.07 58.45 -46.95
N ILE A 398 -66.62 59.65 -47.18
CA ILE A 398 -67.95 60.09 -46.70
C ILE A 398 -69.03 59.28 -47.42
N ARG A 399 -69.70 58.35 -46.72
CA ARG A 399 -70.71 57.46 -47.33
C ARG A 399 -72.14 57.67 -46.81
N GLY A 400 -72.34 58.47 -45.76
CA GLY A 400 -73.65 58.67 -45.13
C GLY A 400 -73.93 60.12 -44.73
N THR A 401 -75.21 60.41 -44.46
CA THR A 401 -75.68 61.74 -44.02
C THR A 401 -75.10 62.18 -42.67
N PHE A 402 -74.64 61.22 -41.84
CA PHE A 402 -73.98 61.48 -40.56
C PHE A 402 -72.50 61.92 -40.71
N ASP A 403 -71.77 61.43 -41.72
CA ASP A 403 -70.40 61.92 -42.00
C ASP A 403 -70.42 63.34 -42.58
N LEU A 404 -71.49 63.71 -43.30
CA LEU A 404 -71.69 65.07 -43.78
C LEU A 404 -71.96 66.06 -42.64
N SER A 405 -72.63 65.66 -41.55
CA SER A 405 -72.90 66.57 -40.43
C SER A 405 -71.66 66.97 -39.65
N ASP A 406 -70.69 66.06 -39.50
CA ASP A 406 -69.40 66.35 -38.85
C ASP A 406 -68.44 67.15 -39.76
N ALA A 407 -68.47 66.90 -41.07
CA ALA A 407 -67.61 67.61 -42.03
C ALA A 407 -68.11 69.04 -42.38
N LEU A 408 -69.43 69.31 -42.31
CA LEU A 408 -70.03 70.60 -42.66
C LEU A 408 -70.45 71.46 -41.45
N ALA A 409 -70.01 71.13 -40.23
CA ALA A 409 -70.17 71.96 -39.03
C ALA A 409 -71.60 72.55 -38.84
N GLY A 410 -72.63 71.77 -39.16
CA GLY A 410 -74.04 72.14 -38.91
C GLY A 410 -74.73 73.02 -39.95
N GLU A 411 -74.11 73.39 -41.08
CA GLU A 411 -74.83 74.10 -42.15
C GLU A 411 -75.53 73.13 -43.10
N THR A 412 -76.86 73.06 -43.00
CA THR A 412 -77.69 72.07 -43.68
C THR A 412 -78.20 72.62 -45.02
N LEU A 413 -77.65 72.15 -46.14
CA LEU A 413 -78.22 72.35 -47.47
C LEU A 413 -79.25 71.24 -47.78
N VAL A 414 -80.47 71.69 -48.09
CA VAL A 414 -81.71 70.96 -48.33
C VAL A 414 -81.54 69.57 -49.00
N VAL A 415 -82.10 68.55 -48.35
CA VAL A 415 -82.24 67.18 -48.89
C VAL A 415 -83.38 67.14 -49.90
N ILE A 416 -83.05 66.88 -51.17
CA ILE A 416 -84.02 66.59 -52.23
C ILE A 416 -84.54 65.14 -52.06
N PRO A 417 -85.85 64.91 -51.88
CA PRO A 417 -86.37 63.56 -51.73
C PRO A 417 -86.25 62.78 -53.05
N ARG A 418 -85.56 61.64 -53.00
CA ARG A 418 -85.44 60.72 -54.15
C ARG A 418 -86.79 60.09 -54.49
N TRP A 419 -87.33 60.45 -55.64
CA TRP A 419 -88.49 59.80 -56.27
C TRP A 419 -88.07 58.45 -56.88
N LYS A 420 -88.69 57.33 -56.45
CA LYS A 420 -88.55 56.01 -57.09
C LYS A 420 -89.71 55.77 -58.08
N PRO A 421 -89.48 55.74 -59.40
CA PRO A 421 -90.52 55.31 -60.34
C PRO A 421 -90.71 53.78 -60.29
N LYS A 422 -91.95 53.32 -60.16
CA LYS A 422 -92.34 51.90 -60.32
C LYS A 422 -92.07 51.46 -61.75
N ARG A 423 -91.02 50.66 -61.99
CA ARG A 423 -90.81 50.00 -63.28
C ARG A 423 -91.72 48.77 -63.39
N ARG A 424 -92.62 48.82 -64.38
CA ARG A 424 -93.48 47.75 -64.88
C ARG A 424 -92.63 46.56 -65.34
N ILE A 425 -92.90 45.37 -64.79
CA ILE A 425 -92.37 44.11 -65.32
C ILE A 425 -93.10 43.83 -66.63
N ALA A 426 -92.42 43.98 -67.76
CA ALA A 426 -92.92 43.53 -69.06
C ALA A 426 -92.48 42.06 -69.26
N ARG A 427 -93.45 41.14 -69.12
CA ARG A 427 -93.36 39.80 -69.68
C ARG A 427 -93.48 39.91 -71.21
N ALA A 428 -92.49 39.43 -71.94
CA ALA A 428 -92.64 39.05 -73.35
C ALA A 428 -92.23 37.59 -73.49
N PHE A 429 -93.17 36.79 -73.95
CA PHE A 429 -93.10 35.35 -74.12
C PHE A 429 -92.77 35.03 -75.59
N ARG A 430 -91.94 33.99 -75.76
CA ARG A 430 -92.05 32.90 -76.77
C ARG A 430 -91.53 33.06 -78.22
N ASN A 431 -90.44 32.33 -78.45
CA ASN A 431 -90.18 31.25 -79.43
C ASN A 431 -90.29 31.47 -80.95
N SER A 432 -89.21 31.11 -81.65
CA SER A 432 -89.02 29.92 -82.53
C SER A 432 -88.01 30.28 -83.64
N ALA A 433 -87.13 29.42 -84.20
CA ALA A 433 -86.99 27.98 -84.19
C ALA A 433 -85.63 27.55 -84.84
N PHE A 434 -85.14 26.36 -84.45
CA PHE A 434 -84.34 25.37 -85.19
C PHE A 434 -82.95 25.70 -85.78
N THR A 435 -81.88 25.04 -85.30
CA THR A 435 -81.45 23.69 -85.77
C THR A 435 -80.20 23.15 -85.01
N ASN A 436 -80.42 22.04 -84.30
CA ASN A 436 -79.63 20.78 -84.28
C ASN A 436 -78.22 20.66 -83.63
N PRO A 437 -77.81 19.43 -83.22
CA PRO A 437 -77.53 19.17 -81.80
C PRO A 437 -76.22 18.39 -81.51
N SER A 438 -76.00 18.14 -80.20
CA SER A 438 -75.32 16.95 -79.63
C SER A 438 -73.77 17.02 -79.49
N PRO A 439 -73.16 16.22 -78.58
CA PRO A 439 -72.63 16.76 -77.32
C PRO A 439 -71.16 16.33 -77.11
N LEU A 440 -70.58 16.65 -75.96
CA LEU A 440 -69.52 15.93 -75.21
C LEU A 440 -68.36 16.81 -74.75
N ALA A 441 -67.91 16.48 -73.53
CA ALA A 441 -66.64 16.82 -72.87
C ALA A 441 -66.48 18.32 -72.51
N GLY A 442 -66.23 18.69 -71.26
CA GLY A 442 -65.28 18.10 -70.34
C GLY A 442 -64.23 19.18 -70.06
N GLY A 443 -64.08 19.56 -68.79
CA GLY A 443 -63.18 20.64 -68.34
C GLY A 443 -63.68 21.31 -67.09
#